data_AF-A0A3B0PEI3-F1
#
_entry.id   AF-A0A3B0PEI3-F1
#
_cell.length_a   1.000
_cell.length_b   1.000
_cell.length_c   1.000
_cell.angle_alpha   90.00
_cell.angle_beta   90.00
_cell.angle_gamma   90.00
#
_symmetry.space_group_name_H-M   'P 1'
#
loop_
_entity.id
_entity.type
_entity.pdbx_description
1 polymer ?
#
loop_
_entity_poly.entity_id
_entity_poly.type
_entity_poly.pdbx_seq_one_letter_code
_entity_poly.pdbx_strand_id
1 'polypeptide(L)'
;MKTDTSSKYDIGFLARNLNDTRYATIVFRDALKDYANNHLVEDKPMFKVVCINGGVTSFLRKNFDDSSYAKKDRDKNIHHAVDASMISIFSNETKTLFNQLTQFADYKLFKNTDGSW
;
A
#
# COMPACT_ATOMS: atom_id res chain seq x y z
N MET A 1 -39.68 14.27 8.00
CA MET A 1 -38.52 13.37 8.19
C MET A 1 -37.49 13.72 7.11
N LYS A 2 -36.43 14.49 7.46
CA LYS A 2 -35.34 14.75 6.52
C LYS A 2 -34.50 13.47 6.46
N THR A 3 -34.62 12.73 5.37
CA THR A 3 -33.75 11.58 5.11
C THR A 3 -32.34 12.11 4.91
N ASP A 4 -31.45 11.77 5.83
CA ASP A 4 -30.04 12.17 5.78
C ASP A 4 -29.34 11.43 4.63
N THR A 5 -29.44 12.01 3.45
CA THR A 5 -28.82 11.50 2.22
C THR A 5 -27.30 11.68 2.24
N SER A 6 -26.73 12.44 3.19
CA SER A 6 -25.28 12.73 3.23
C SER A 6 -24.44 11.46 3.39
N SER A 7 -24.90 10.51 4.20
CA SER A 7 -24.15 9.28 4.53
C SER A 7 -23.96 8.34 3.34
N LYS A 8 -24.94 8.23 2.43
CA LYS A 8 -24.85 7.34 1.26
C LYS A 8 -23.94 7.88 0.17
N TYR A 9 -23.94 9.20 -0.06
CA TYR A 9 -23.05 9.83 -1.03
C TYR A 9 -21.58 9.71 -0.61
N ASP A 10 -21.33 9.81 0.70
CA ASP A 10 -19.98 9.71 1.26
C ASP A 10 -19.41 8.28 1.14
N ILE A 11 -20.21 7.25 1.42
CA ILE A 11 -19.79 5.84 1.26
C ILE A 11 -19.47 5.51 -0.20
N GLY A 12 -20.31 5.96 -1.14
CA GLY A 12 -20.09 5.70 -2.58
C GLY A 12 -18.92 6.47 -3.17
N PHE A 13 -18.62 7.67 -2.65
CA PHE A 13 -17.41 8.41 -3.00
C PHE A 13 -16.15 7.74 -2.43
N LEU A 14 -16.17 7.37 -1.14
CA LEU A 14 -15.05 6.71 -0.48
C LEU A 14 -14.70 5.36 -1.15
N ALA A 15 -15.70 4.55 -1.47
CA ALA A 15 -15.51 3.26 -2.14
C ALA A 15 -14.84 3.39 -3.52
N ARG A 16 -15.21 4.42 -4.29
CA ARG A 16 -14.59 4.70 -5.60
C ARG A 16 -13.14 5.13 -5.46
N ASN A 17 -12.84 6.08 -4.59
CA ASN A 17 -11.46 6.51 -4.35
C ASN A 17 -10.57 5.37 -3.82
N LEU A 18 -11.14 4.48 -3.00
CA LEU A 18 -10.43 3.30 -2.51
C LEU A 18 -10.17 2.27 -3.63
N ASN A 19 -11.10 2.13 -4.58
CA ASN A 19 -10.92 1.29 -5.76
C ASN A 19 -9.86 1.87 -6.70
N ASP A 20 -9.91 3.16 -6.98
CA ASP A 20 -8.96 3.84 -7.88
C ASP A 20 -7.53 3.79 -7.32
N THR A 21 -7.35 4.02 -6.02
CA THR A 21 -6.03 3.92 -5.36
C THR A 21 -5.49 2.49 -5.37
N ARG A 22 -6.35 1.49 -5.18
CA ARG A 22 -5.97 0.07 -5.33
C ARG A 22 -5.59 -0.26 -6.76
N TYR A 23 -6.31 0.25 -7.75
CA TYR A 23 -5.99 0.05 -9.16
C TYR A 23 -4.63 0.65 -9.51
N ALA A 24 -4.40 1.92 -9.15
CA ALA A 24 -3.12 2.60 -9.35
C ALA A 24 -1.96 1.85 -8.68
N THR A 25 -2.18 1.32 -7.48
CA THR A 25 -1.18 0.51 -6.76
C THR A 25 -0.81 -0.75 -7.53
N ILE A 26 -1.79 -1.46 -8.09
CA ILE A 26 -1.53 -2.69 -8.85
C ILE A 26 -0.80 -2.39 -10.16
N VAL A 27 -1.23 -1.37 -10.91
CA VAL A 27 -0.55 -0.97 -12.17
C VAL A 27 0.91 -0.61 -11.91
N PHE A 28 1.18 0.18 -10.86
CA PHE A 28 2.55 0.56 -10.51
C PHE A 28 3.39 -0.63 -10.05
N ARG A 29 2.81 -1.51 -9.22
CA ARG A 29 3.46 -2.76 -8.78
C ARG A 29 3.88 -3.63 -9.97
N ASP A 30 2.96 -3.83 -10.91
CA ASP A 30 3.17 -4.74 -12.04
C ASP A 30 4.22 -4.16 -12.99
N ALA A 31 4.21 -2.85 -13.23
CA ALA A 31 5.28 -2.17 -13.98
C ALA A 31 6.67 -2.37 -13.35
N LEU A 32 6.78 -2.28 -12.01
CA LEU A 32 8.03 -2.53 -11.30
C LEU A 32 8.44 -4.01 -11.31
N LYS A 33 7.49 -4.94 -11.17
CA LYS A 33 7.75 -6.39 -11.28
C LYS A 33 8.26 -6.73 -12.67
N ASP A 34 7.63 -6.19 -13.71
CA ASP A 34 8.04 -6.36 -15.10
C ASP A 34 9.45 -5.83 -15.32
N TYR A 35 9.75 -4.63 -14.82
CA TYR A 35 11.12 -4.10 -14.88
C TYR A 35 12.12 -5.04 -14.20
N ALA A 36 11.85 -5.49 -12.97
CA ALA A 36 12.74 -6.37 -12.22
C ALA A 36 12.94 -7.74 -12.89
N ASN A 37 11.89 -8.29 -13.51
CA ASN A 37 11.95 -9.58 -14.21
C ASN A 37 12.71 -9.49 -15.55
N ASN A 38 12.73 -8.32 -16.19
CA ASN A 38 13.48 -8.10 -17.44
C ASN A 38 14.94 -7.70 -17.22
N HIS A 39 15.33 -7.39 -15.97
CA HIS A 39 16.72 -7.07 -15.62
C HIS A 39 17.18 -8.06 -14.55
N LEU A 40 17.86 -9.12 -14.97
CA LEU A 40 18.27 -10.19 -14.07
C LEU A 40 19.67 -9.95 -13.48
N VAL A 41 19.85 -10.43 -12.24
CA VAL A 41 21.15 -10.53 -11.55
C VAL A 41 21.27 -11.98 -11.07
N GLU A 42 22.30 -12.70 -11.54
CA GLU A 42 22.50 -14.12 -11.22
C GLU A 42 21.23 -14.97 -11.45
N ASP A 43 20.61 -14.81 -12.62
CA ASP A 43 19.37 -15.49 -13.05
C ASP A 43 18.15 -15.26 -12.15
N LYS A 44 18.18 -14.21 -11.33
CA LYS A 44 17.06 -13.80 -10.47
C LYS A 44 16.64 -12.36 -10.79
N PRO A 45 15.35 -12.00 -10.55
CA PRO A 45 14.91 -10.61 -10.71
C PRO A 45 15.79 -9.65 -9.89
N MET A 46 16.11 -8.48 -10.45
CA MET A 46 17.01 -7.48 -9.81
C MET A 46 16.58 -7.10 -8.39
N PHE A 47 15.27 -7.00 -8.15
CA PHE A 47 14.71 -6.73 -6.82
C PHE A 47 13.33 -7.37 -6.66
N LYS A 48 12.95 -7.63 -5.41
CA LYS A 48 11.60 -8.09 -5.05
C LYS A 48 10.68 -6.89 -4.84
N VAL A 49 9.54 -6.88 -5.52
CA VAL A 49 8.51 -5.84 -5.36
C VAL A 49 7.38 -6.34 -4.46
N VAL A 50 7.04 -5.53 -3.47
CA VAL A 50 6.00 -5.84 -2.48
C VAL A 50 5.16 -4.59 -2.22
N CYS A 51 3.84 -4.75 -2.23
CA CYS A 51 2.91 -3.71 -1.80
C CYS A 51 2.44 -4.00 -0.37
N ILE A 52 2.52 -2.98 0.50
CA ILE A 52 2.08 -3.07 1.89
C ILE A 52 0.90 -2.12 2.09
N ASN A 53 -0.14 -2.60 2.77
CA ASN A 53 -1.30 -1.78 3.11
C ASN A 53 -0.90 -0.72 4.16
N GLY A 54 -1.35 0.53 4.00
CA GLY A 54 -1.08 1.62 4.94
C GLY A 54 -1.56 1.38 6.37
N GLY A 55 -2.47 0.42 6.59
CA GLY A 55 -2.85 -0.06 7.92
C GLY A 55 -1.68 -0.71 8.67
N VAL A 56 -0.78 -1.41 7.96
CA VAL A 56 0.45 -1.95 8.56
C VAL A 56 1.36 -0.82 9.04
N THR A 57 1.58 0.20 8.21
CA THR A 57 2.40 1.36 8.59
C THR A 57 1.78 2.13 9.76
N SER A 58 0.45 2.23 9.79
CA SER A 58 -0.30 2.84 10.90
C SER A 58 -0.14 2.03 12.20
N PHE A 59 -0.18 0.71 12.11
CA PHE A 59 0.10 -0.18 13.23
C PHE A 59 1.54 -0.02 13.73
N LEU A 60 2.51 -0.05 12.81
CA LEU A 60 3.93 0.12 13.16
C LEU A 60 4.17 1.46 13.86
N ARG A 61 3.67 2.57 13.30
CA ARG A 61 3.75 3.90 13.92
C ARG A 61 3.25 3.91 15.37
N LYS A 62 2.08 3.32 15.60
CA LYS A 62 1.46 3.29 16.94
C LYS A 62 2.30 2.53 17.97
N ASN A 63 3.10 1.57 17.53
CA ASN A 63 3.87 0.69 18.41
C ASN A 63 5.38 0.99 18.39
N PHE A 64 5.84 1.92 17.55
CA PHE A 64 7.28 2.21 17.41
C PHE A 64 7.79 3.04 18.58
N ASP A 65 7.08 4.12 18.95
CA ASP A 65 7.44 4.99 20.08
C ASP A 65 6.33 6.03 20.34
N ASP A 66 6.31 6.65 21.53
CA ASP A 66 5.47 7.81 21.88
C ASP A 66 6.08 9.15 21.39
N SER A 67 7.23 9.13 20.72
CA SER A 67 7.88 10.33 20.20
C SER A 67 7.07 11.05 19.12
N SER A 68 7.35 12.34 18.94
CA SER A 68 6.68 13.23 17.99
C SER A 68 6.72 12.75 16.54
N TYR A 69 7.64 11.86 16.18
CA TYR A 69 7.76 11.27 14.84
C TYR A 69 6.71 10.18 14.59
N ALA A 70 6.19 9.51 15.63
CA ALA A 70 5.12 8.52 15.53
C ALA A 70 3.75 9.16 15.30
N LYS A 71 3.51 10.37 15.84
CA LYS A 71 2.32 11.17 15.54
C LYS A 71 2.37 11.70 14.11
N LYS A 72 1.41 11.28 13.29
CA LYS A 72 1.26 11.74 11.92
C LYS A 72 0.78 13.20 11.92
N ASP A 73 1.73 14.12 11.83
CA ASP A 73 1.45 15.52 11.52
C ASP A 73 1.19 15.64 10.00
N ARG A 74 -0.05 15.93 9.63
CA ARG A 74 -0.47 16.06 8.21
C ARG A 74 -0.08 17.40 7.61
N ASP A 75 0.24 18.39 8.45
CA ASP A 75 0.67 19.72 8.00
C ASP A 75 2.16 19.70 7.60
N LYS A 76 2.87 18.63 7.92
CA LYS A 76 4.25 18.37 7.51
C LYS A 76 4.31 17.29 6.44
N ASN A 77 4.98 17.58 5.33
CA ASN A 77 5.22 16.63 4.23
C ASN A 77 6.21 15.50 4.58
N ILE A 78 6.80 15.51 5.79
CA ILE A 78 7.79 14.51 6.22
C ILE A 78 7.19 13.12 6.45
N HIS A 79 5.88 13.01 6.65
CA HIS A 79 5.25 11.78 7.10
C HIS A 79 5.41 10.62 6.09
N HIS A 80 5.44 10.92 4.78
CA HIS A 80 5.69 9.91 3.74
C HIS A 80 7.12 9.34 3.81
N ALA A 81 8.12 10.19 4.09
CA ALA A 81 9.50 9.73 4.25
C ALA A 81 9.65 8.86 5.51
N VAL A 82 9.01 9.25 6.61
CA VAL A 82 8.99 8.44 7.85
C VAL A 82 8.31 7.09 7.63
N ASP A 83 7.16 7.08 6.95
CA ASP A 83 6.41 5.86 6.62
C ASP A 83 7.27 4.90 5.78
N ALA A 84 7.99 5.41 4.77
CA ALA A 84 8.90 4.63 3.94
C ALA A 84 10.07 4.04 4.76
N SER A 85 10.70 4.84 5.61
CA SER A 85 11.80 4.39 6.48
C SER A 85 11.36 3.29 7.45
N MET A 86 10.19 3.44 8.07
CA MET A 86 9.65 2.44 8.99
C MET A 86 9.39 1.10 8.29
N ILE A 87 8.80 1.12 7.09
CA ILE A 87 8.57 -0.10 6.30
C ILE A 87 9.90 -0.75 5.94
N SER A 88 10.90 0.04 5.52
CA SER A 88 12.22 -0.46 5.17
C SER A 88 12.88 -1.17 6.35
N ILE A 89 12.94 -0.53 7.51
CA ILE A 89 13.53 -1.11 8.73
C ILE A 89 12.77 -2.38 9.13
N PHE A 90 11.44 -2.32 9.20
CA PHE A 90 10.62 -3.47 9.56
C PHE A 90 10.83 -4.65 8.61
N SER A 91 10.88 -4.41 7.30
CA SER A 91 11.09 -5.45 6.29
C SER A 91 12.45 -6.15 6.41
N ASN A 92 13.48 -5.42 6.86
CA ASN A 92 14.82 -5.95 7.04
C ASN A 92 14.98 -6.74 8.35
N GLU A 93 14.48 -6.18 9.45
CA GLU A 93 14.65 -6.75 10.79
C GLU A 93 13.69 -7.90 11.09
N THR A 94 12.50 -7.91 10.48
CA THR A 94 11.44 -8.90 10.79
C THR A 94 10.97 -9.67 9.55
N LYS A 95 11.93 -10.23 8.80
CA LYS A 95 11.67 -10.94 7.52
C LYS A 95 10.53 -11.96 7.57
N THR A 96 10.42 -12.73 8.66
CA THR A 96 9.35 -13.73 8.83
C THR A 96 7.96 -13.08 8.89
N LEU A 97 7.77 -12.08 9.76
CA LEU A 97 6.50 -11.36 9.88
C LEU A 97 6.20 -10.58 8.60
N PHE A 98 7.22 -9.94 8.03
CA PHE A 98 7.08 -9.25 6.76
C PHE A 98 6.57 -10.21 5.68
N ASN A 99 7.20 -11.37 5.50
CA ASN A 99 6.76 -12.35 4.51
C ASN A 99 5.30 -12.81 4.71
N GLN A 100 4.85 -12.99 5.96
CA GLN A 100 3.45 -13.32 6.28
C GLN A 100 2.48 -12.20 5.86
N LEU A 101 2.83 -10.94 6.11
CA LEU A 101 2.01 -9.78 5.71
C LEU A 101 1.93 -9.62 4.19
N THR A 102 2.95 -10.09 3.47
CA THR A 102 3.02 -10.00 2.01
C THR A 102 2.32 -11.13 1.28
N GLN A 103 1.91 -12.18 2.00
CA GLN A 103 1.22 -13.33 1.40
C GLN A 103 -0.14 -12.95 0.78
N PHE A 104 -0.70 -11.80 1.18
CA PHE A 104 -1.94 -11.24 0.66
C PHE A 104 -1.72 -10.08 -0.33
N ALA A 105 -0.49 -9.82 -0.78
CA ALA A 105 -0.15 -8.68 -1.64
C ALA A 105 -0.37 -8.93 -3.15
N ASP A 106 -0.65 -10.18 -3.55
CA ASP A 106 -0.90 -10.58 -4.94
C ASP A 106 -2.36 -10.37 -5.37
N TYR A 107 -2.87 -9.15 -5.18
CA TYR A 107 -4.13 -8.74 -5.79
C TYR A 107 -3.98 -8.79 -7.32
N LYS A 108 -4.81 -9.60 -7.97
CA LYS A 108 -4.91 -9.62 -9.43
C LYS A 108 -5.95 -8.59 -9.87
N LEU A 109 -5.61 -7.81 -10.91
CA LEU A 109 -6.62 -7.07 -11.64
C LEU A 109 -7.40 -8.07 -12.50
N PHE A 110 -8.71 -8.06 -12.36
CA PHE A 110 -9.59 -8.75 -13.27
C PHE A 110 -10.18 -7.69 -14.19
N LYS A 111 -9.98 -7.83 -15.50
CA LYS A 111 -10.77 -7.05 -16.46
C LYS A 111 -12.21 -7.51 -16.39
N ASN A 112 -13.13 -6.56 -16.45
CA ASN A 112 -14.53 -6.86 -16.68
C ASN A 112 -14.68 -7.53 -18.06
N THR A 113 -15.75 -8.29 -18.25
CA THR A 113 -16.02 -9.03 -19.49
C THR A 113 -16.19 -8.14 -20.72
N ASP A 114 -16.45 -6.85 -20.53
CA ASP A 114 -16.53 -5.82 -21.57
C ASP A 114 -15.17 -5.17 -21.90
N GLY A 115 -14.09 -5.62 -21.26
CA GLY A 115 -12.74 -5.09 -21.47
C GLY A 115 -12.43 -3.82 -20.68
N SER A 116 -13.38 -3.31 -19.88
CA SER A 116 -13.10 -2.27 -18.90
C SER A 116 -12.25 -2.83 -17.75
N TRP A 117 -11.47 -1.96 -17.14
CA TRP A 117 -10.79 -2.25 -15.88
C TRP A 117 -11.71 -2.02 -14.69
#